data_AF-A0A2B8AX97-F1
#
_entry.id   AF-A0A2B8AX97-F1
#
_cell.length_a   1.000
_cell.length_b   1.000
_cell.length_c   1.000
_cell.angle_alpha   90.00
_cell.angle_beta   90.00
_cell.angle_gamma   90.00
#
_symmetry.space_group_name_H-M   'P 1'
#
loop_
_entity.id
_entity.type
_entity.pdbx_description
1 polymer ?
#
loop_
_entity_poly.entity_id
_entity_poly.type
_entity_poly.pdbx_seq_one_letter_code
_entity_poly.pdbx_strand_id
1 'polypeptide(L)'
;MPWSRASGGIPLAVDLGTARTRVRGPRAGVLHDVATVIAVDARTRSVMAVGDQAARLLGRTPPDIEAVSPLSHGVVTEFDAAALLVRHALGGGPRRTRVHRRTWLPPNVVAGVPASATGVQRRAAEEVLQQAGARTVRILPKGMLAALGTGLPVWDADGSMVVDIGAGTTEVAAFAFGTLVAANSTHTAGDAITSALSTHLQRVHLLALSTGAAEALKTGLARVAESAPGTRLPVRGRDRVTDLPKTVSVSAGELRDLAEPEIQRIARTVVSTIGNCPAGVADDIVERGLVLTGGGALFEGLPERLGRTTGLSVHVADSPRTAVLDGAARWMTDVAPAARQQMLSPL
;
A
#
# COMPACT_ATOMS: atom_id res chain seq x y z
N MET A 1 -24.74 5.67 -17.03
CA MET A 1 -25.02 4.61 -16.03
C MET A 1 -23.79 4.37 -15.15
N PRO A 2 -23.95 3.99 -13.87
CA PRO A 2 -22.82 3.56 -13.02
C PRO A 2 -22.09 2.37 -13.66
N TRP A 3 -20.76 2.30 -13.52
CA TRP A 3 -19.93 1.19 -14.08
C TRP A 3 -20.44 -0.18 -13.59
N SER A 4 -21.02 -0.18 -12.40
CA SER A 4 -21.63 -1.35 -11.76
C SER A 4 -22.86 -1.93 -12.47
N ARG A 5 -23.59 -1.13 -13.26
CA ARG A 5 -24.82 -1.58 -13.95
C ARG A 5 -24.63 -1.82 -15.44
N ALA A 6 -23.73 -1.10 -16.09
CA ALA A 6 -23.54 -1.16 -17.55
C ALA A 6 -22.91 -2.48 -18.04
N SER A 7 -22.32 -3.27 -17.14
CA SER A 7 -21.50 -4.42 -17.52
C SER A 7 -22.14 -5.77 -17.14
N GLY A 8 -23.12 -5.87 -16.25
CA GLY A 8 -23.79 -7.15 -15.94
C GLY A 8 -22.98 -8.16 -15.09
N GLY A 9 -21.97 -7.68 -14.36
CA GLY A 9 -21.12 -8.49 -13.46
C GLY A 9 -20.95 -7.80 -12.11
N ILE A 10 -20.58 -8.55 -11.08
CA ILE A 10 -20.47 -8.02 -9.71
C ILE A 10 -19.30 -7.02 -9.67
N PRO A 11 -19.51 -5.74 -9.33
CA PRO A 11 -18.42 -4.76 -9.31
C PRO A 11 -17.59 -4.97 -8.04
N LEU A 12 -16.27 -4.95 -8.16
CA LEU A 12 -15.33 -5.11 -7.04
C LEU A 12 -14.21 -4.07 -7.15
N ALA A 13 -13.88 -3.48 -6.01
CA ALA A 13 -12.66 -2.71 -5.84
C ALA A 13 -11.56 -3.66 -5.36
N VAL A 14 -10.38 -3.57 -5.97
CA VAL A 14 -9.20 -4.37 -5.59
C VAL A 14 -8.01 -3.46 -5.40
N ASP A 15 -7.35 -3.55 -4.24
CA ASP A 15 -6.07 -2.91 -3.96
C ASP A 15 -4.97 -3.98 -3.97
N LEU A 16 -4.10 -3.94 -4.98
CA LEU A 16 -2.95 -4.83 -5.14
C LEU A 16 -1.74 -4.25 -4.38
N GLY A 17 -1.84 -4.19 -3.05
CA GLY A 17 -0.80 -3.62 -2.21
C GLY A 17 0.38 -4.58 -1.99
N THR A 18 1.60 -4.03 -1.90
CA THR A 18 2.83 -4.80 -1.59
C THR A 18 2.73 -5.63 -0.32
N ALA A 19 2.13 -5.08 0.75
CA ALA A 19 1.96 -5.82 2.00
C ALA A 19 0.65 -6.62 2.08
N ARG A 20 -0.45 -6.05 1.57
CA ARG A 20 -1.79 -6.65 1.65
C ARG A 20 -2.59 -6.39 0.38
N THR A 21 -3.28 -7.43 -0.08
CA THR A 21 -4.22 -7.40 -1.19
C THR A 21 -5.63 -7.39 -0.63
N ARG A 22 -6.43 -6.37 -0.99
CA ARG A 22 -7.76 -6.16 -0.43
C ARG A 22 -8.84 -6.14 -1.50
N VAL A 23 -10.02 -6.63 -1.14
CA VAL A 23 -11.19 -6.67 -2.02
C VAL A 23 -12.38 -6.10 -1.28
N ARG A 24 -13.12 -5.21 -1.94
CA ARG A 24 -14.33 -4.57 -1.41
C ARG A 24 -15.44 -4.55 -2.45
N GLY A 25 -16.67 -4.73 -1.99
CA GLY A 25 -17.87 -4.48 -2.81
C GLY A 25 -18.25 -2.99 -2.77
N PRO A 26 -18.87 -2.42 -3.82
CA PRO A 26 -19.12 -0.98 -3.94
C PRO A 26 -19.90 -0.35 -2.79
N ARG A 27 -20.82 -1.10 -2.17
CA ARG A 27 -21.60 -0.67 -1.00
C ARG A 27 -21.38 -1.58 0.22
N ALA A 28 -20.47 -2.53 0.10
CA ALA A 28 -20.09 -3.41 1.21
C ALA A 28 -18.83 -2.86 1.88
N GLY A 29 -18.51 -3.35 3.08
CA GLY A 29 -17.18 -3.17 3.67
C GLY A 29 -16.11 -3.98 2.94
N VAL A 30 -14.91 -4.02 3.52
CA VAL A 30 -13.84 -4.91 3.04
C VAL A 30 -14.31 -6.37 3.13
N LEU A 31 -14.35 -7.06 2.00
CA LEU A 31 -14.78 -8.45 1.88
C LEU A 31 -13.64 -9.41 2.20
N HIS A 32 -12.45 -9.08 1.68
CA HIS A 32 -11.24 -9.85 1.88
C HIS A 32 -10.07 -8.91 2.10
N ASP A 33 -9.26 -9.22 3.11
CA ASP A 33 -7.99 -8.56 3.37
C ASP A 33 -6.95 -9.65 3.59
N VAL A 34 -6.01 -9.79 2.65
CA VAL A 34 -5.11 -10.94 2.55
C VAL A 34 -3.66 -10.44 2.51
N ALA A 35 -2.75 -11.00 3.32
CA ALA A 35 -1.33 -10.68 3.16
C ALA A 35 -0.84 -10.98 1.73
N THR A 36 -0.03 -10.10 1.15
CA THR A 36 0.47 -10.27 -0.22
C THR A 36 1.71 -11.17 -0.22
N VAL A 37 1.50 -12.44 0.07
CA VAL A 37 2.55 -13.46 0.13
C VAL A 37 1.96 -14.83 -0.14
N ILE A 38 2.72 -15.67 -0.82
CA ILE A 38 2.43 -17.10 -0.96
C ILE A 38 3.62 -17.91 -0.43
N ALA A 39 3.35 -19.13 0.04
CA ALA A 39 4.38 -20.09 0.39
C ALA A 39 4.34 -21.22 -0.63
N VAL A 40 5.50 -21.53 -1.21
CA VAL A 40 5.67 -22.60 -2.19
C VAL A 40 6.72 -23.57 -1.71
N ASP A 41 6.62 -24.82 -2.14
CA ASP A 41 7.71 -25.78 -2.00
C ASP A 41 8.88 -25.35 -2.90
N ALA A 42 10.07 -25.22 -2.35
CA ALA A 42 11.25 -24.68 -3.03
C ALA A 42 11.72 -25.54 -4.20
N ARG A 43 11.37 -26.84 -4.24
CA ARG A 43 11.78 -27.78 -5.28
C ARG A 43 10.76 -27.92 -6.38
N THR A 44 9.50 -28.09 -6.00
CA THR A 44 8.38 -28.37 -6.92
C THR A 44 7.64 -27.11 -7.35
N ARG A 45 7.89 -25.97 -6.67
CA ARG A 45 7.15 -24.72 -6.81
C ARG A 45 5.64 -24.86 -6.57
N SER A 46 5.22 -25.96 -5.92
CA SER A 46 3.82 -26.20 -5.59
C SER A 46 3.36 -25.28 -4.46
N VAL A 47 2.16 -24.70 -4.60
CA VAL A 47 1.63 -23.78 -3.58
C VAL A 47 1.22 -24.56 -2.34
N MET A 48 1.80 -24.17 -1.20
CA MET A 48 1.53 -24.76 0.11
C MET A 48 0.54 -23.91 0.92
N ALA A 49 0.71 -22.59 0.88
CA ALA A 49 -0.17 -21.65 1.56
C ALA A 49 -0.26 -20.33 0.80
N VAL A 50 -1.35 -19.59 1.02
CA VAL A 50 -1.61 -18.28 0.42
C VAL A 50 -2.04 -17.32 1.51
N GLY A 51 -1.63 -16.05 1.41
CA GLY A 51 -2.14 -15.01 2.26
C GLY A 51 -1.64 -15.09 3.70
N ASP A 52 -2.53 -14.84 4.65
CA ASP A 52 -2.17 -14.84 6.08
C ASP A 52 -1.67 -16.22 6.56
N GLN A 53 -2.05 -17.32 5.88
CA GLN A 53 -1.48 -18.65 6.15
C GLN A 53 0.00 -18.70 5.75
N ALA A 54 0.37 -18.17 4.59
CA ALA A 54 1.76 -18.08 4.15
C ALA A 54 2.55 -17.08 5.00
N ALA A 55 1.94 -15.95 5.37
CA ALA A 55 2.58 -14.94 6.20
C ALA A 55 2.98 -15.48 7.58
N ARG A 56 2.20 -16.40 8.17
CA ARG A 56 2.56 -17.06 9.44
C ARG A 56 3.79 -17.95 9.36
N LEU A 57 4.15 -18.39 8.16
CA LEU A 57 5.33 -19.21 7.92
C LEU A 57 6.60 -18.33 7.80
N LEU A 58 6.47 -17.04 7.50
CA LEU A 58 7.61 -16.13 7.33
C LEU A 58 8.52 -16.11 8.57
N GLY A 59 9.80 -16.42 8.36
CA GLY A 59 10.81 -16.48 9.43
C GLY A 59 10.71 -17.72 10.34
N ARG A 60 9.80 -18.65 10.01
CA ARG A 60 9.66 -19.99 10.61
C ARG A 60 9.71 -21.10 9.56
N THR A 61 10.11 -20.72 8.35
CA THR A 61 10.06 -21.54 7.15
C THR A 61 11.16 -22.60 7.19
N PRO A 62 10.81 -23.90 7.08
CA PRO A 62 11.77 -24.95 6.76
C PRO A 62 12.53 -24.63 5.45
N PRO A 63 13.75 -25.15 5.25
CA PRO A 63 14.57 -24.84 4.07
C PRO A 63 13.91 -25.20 2.72
N ASP A 64 12.97 -26.15 2.73
CA ASP A 64 12.21 -26.64 1.60
C ASP A 64 10.96 -25.81 1.29
N ILE A 65 10.65 -24.78 2.09
CA ILE A 65 9.55 -23.86 1.84
C ILE A 65 10.12 -22.47 1.53
N GLU A 66 9.59 -21.84 0.50
CA GLU A 66 9.97 -20.50 0.05
C GLU A 66 8.77 -19.57 0.14
N ALA A 67 8.96 -18.39 0.72
CA ALA A 67 7.93 -17.36 0.72
C ALA A 67 8.16 -16.40 -0.45
N VAL A 68 7.16 -16.28 -1.32
CA VAL A 68 7.19 -15.45 -2.52
C VAL A 68 6.28 -14.26 -2.30
N SER A 69 6.81 -13.05 -2.50
CA SER A 69 6.04 -11.81 -2.49
C SER A 69 5.68 -11.45 -3.95
N PRO A 70 4.42 -11.66 -4.38
CA PRO A 70 4.07 -11.54 -5.79
C PRO A 70 3.98 -10.11 -6.31
N LEU A 71 3.94 -9.14 -5.40
CA LEU A 71 3.93 -7.73 -5.69
C LEU A 71 5.08 -7.05 -4.95
N SER A 72 5.80 -6.18 -5.64
CA SER A 72 6.80 -5.29 -5.05
C SER A 72 6.56 -3.89 -5.54
N HIS A 73 6.70 -2.89 -4.66
CA HIS A 73 6.45 -1.49 -5.00
C HIS A 73 5.14 -1.23 -5.77
N GLY A 74 4.05 -1.92 -5.40
CA GLY A 74 2.74 -1.80 -6.07
C GLY A 74 2.66 -2.35 -7.50
N VAL A 75 3.68 -3.08 -7.97
CA VAL A 75 3.70 -3.72 -9.30
C VAL A 75 3.84 -5.23 -9.19
N VAL A 76 3.34 -5.95 -10.21
CA VAL A 76 3.44 -7.40 -10.30
C VAL A 76 4.88 -7.80 -10.60
N THR A 77 5.48 -8.63 -9.72
CA THR A 77 6.82 -9.19 -9.91
C THR A 77 6.78 -10.67 -10.23
N GLU A 78 5.81 -11.41 -9.69
CA GLU A 78 5.64 -12.84 -9.93
C GLU A 78 4.22 -13.10 -10.42
N PHE A 79 4.06 -13.22 -11.74
CA PHE A 79 2.76 -13.22 -12.40
C PHE A 79 1.84 -14.36 -11.92
N ASP A 80 2.32 -15.60 -11.98
CA ASP A 80 1.54 -16.76 -11.56
C ASP A 80 1.18 -16.71 -10.07
N ALA A 81 2.13 -16.31 -9.23
CA ALA A 81 1.91 -16.14 -7.80
C ALA A 81 0.85 -15.06 -7.51
N ALA A 82 0.90 -13.94 -8.25
CA ALA A 82 -0.07 -12.86 -8.13
C ALA A 82 -1.47 -13.32 -8.55
N ALA A 83 -1.60 -14.03 -9.67
CA ALA A 83 -2.89 -14.54 -10.14
C ALA A 83 -3.51 -15.53 -9.14
N LEU A 84 -2.70 -16.39 -8.52
CA LEU A 84 -3.13 -17.31 -7.47
C LEU A 84 -3.61 -16.57 -6.22
N LEU A 85 -2.84 -15.58 -5.76
CA LEU A 85 -3.18 -14.74 -4.61
C LEU A 85 -4.47 -13.96 -4.86
N VAL A 86 -4.60 -13.29 -6.01
CA VAL A 86 -5.80 -12.51 -6.37
C VAL A 86 -7.00 -13.43 -6.49
N ARG A 87 -6.86 -14.60 -7.12
CA ARG A 87 -7.96 -15.58 -7.20
C ARG A 87 -8.43 -16.01 -5.81
N HIS A 88 -7.51 -16.21 -4.87
CA HIS A 88 -7.84 -16.46 -3.47
C HIS A 88 -8.58 -15.28 -2.84
N ALA A 89 -8.10 -14.04 -3.04
CA ALA A 89 -8.69 -12.82 -2.51
C ALA A 89 -10.07 -12.48 -3.12
N LEU A 90 -10.36 -12.91 -4.36
CA LEU A 90 -11.69 -12.81 -4.98
C LEU A 90 -12.65 -13.93 -4.50
N GLY A 91 -12.24 -14.73 -3.52
CA GLY A 91 -13.00 -15.85 -2.96
C GLY A 91 -12.96 -17.13 -3.80
N GLY A 92 -12.16 -17.18 -4.87
CA GLY A 92 -12.01 -18.30 -5.81
C GLY A 92 -11.11 -19.45 -5.32
N GLY A 93 -11.16 -19.78 -4.04
CA GLY A 93 -10.32 -20.83 -3.45
C GLY A 93 -10.56 -22.25 -4.02
N PRO A 94 -9.61 -23.19 -3.83
CA PRO A 94 -9.70 -24.57 -4.34
C PRO A 94 -10.91 -25.38 -3.84
N ARG A 95 -11.54 -24.93 -2.76
CA ARG A 95 -12.66 -25.60 -2.07
C ARG A 95 -14.06 -25.16 -2.51
N ARG A 96 -14.22 -24.57 -3.70
CA ARG A 96 -15.57 -24.29 -4.21
C ARG A 96 -16.21 -25.59 -4.70
N THR A 97 -17.21 -26.08 -3.97
CA THR A 97 -18.08 -27.19 -4.37
C THR A 97 -18.74 -26.89 -5.72
N ARG A 98 -19.00 -27.92 -6.54
CA ARG A 98 -19.57 -27.79 -7.90
C ARG A 98 -20.86 -26.96 -7.97
N VAL A 99 -21.61 -26.89 -6.86
CA VAL A 99 -22.88 -26.14 -6.74
C VAL A 99 -22.66 -24.61 -6.79
N HIS A 100 -21.57 -24.09 -6.23
CA HIS A 100 -21.26 -22.65 -6.24
C HIS A 100 -20.63 -22.15 -7.55
N ARG A 101 -20.25 -23.04 -8.46
CA ARG A 101 -19.73 -22.66 -9.79
C ARG A 101 -20.83 -22.19 -10.76
N ARG A 102 -22.09 -22.57 -10.53
CA ARG A 102 -23.20 -22.34 -11.47
C ARG A 102 -23.84 -20.95 -11.36
N THR A 103 -23.55 -20.19 -10.31
CA THR A 103 -24.12 -18.86 -10.01
C THR A 103 -23.07 -17.74 -9.93
N TRP A 104 -21.80 -18.03 -10.23
CA TRP A 104 -20.73 -17.04 -10.14
C TRP A 104 -20.63 -16.22 -11.43
N LEU A 105 -21.25 -15.04 -11.43
CA LEU A 105 -21.02 -14.03 -12.45
C LEU A 105 -19.62 -13.45 -12.23
N PRO A 106 -18.72 -13.52 -13.24
CA PRO A 106 -17.37 -13.03 -13.09
C PRO A 106 -17.38 -11.51 -12.84
N PRO A 107 -16.55 -11.02 -11.90
CA PRO A 107 -16.64 -9.64 -11.44
C PRO A 107 -16.06 -8.65 -12.43
N ASN A 108 -16.49 -7.40 -12.32
CA ASN A 108 -15.83 -6.25 -12.94
C ASN A 108 -14.97 -5.57 -11.90
N VAL A 109 -13.67 -5.45 -12.16
CA VAL A 109 -12.70 -4.98 -11.17
C VAL A 109 -12.25 -3.56 -11.51
N VAL A 110 -12.19 -2.71 -10.48
CA VAL A 110 -11.42 -1.47 -10.50
C VAL A 110 -10.25 -1.63 -9.55
N ALA A 111 -9.04 -1.36 -10.04
CA ALA A 111 -7.82 -1.49 -9.25
C ALA A 111 -6.85 -0.32 -9.45
N GLY A 112 -6.05 -0.06 -8.42
CA GLY A 112 -5.02 0.99 -8.41
C GLY A 112 -3.64 0.46 -8.75
N VAL A 113 -2.84 1.25 -9.47
CA VAL A 113 -1.39 1.03 -9.63
C VAL A 113 -0.64 2.35 -9.41
N PRO A 114 0.64 2.30 -9.00
CA PRO A 114 1.47 3.49 -8.85
C PRO A 114 1.45 4.40 -10.07
N ALA A 115 1.60 5.72 -9.87
CA ALA A 115 1.73 6.67 -10.97
C ALA A 115 2.93 6.33 -11.87
N SER A 116 4.05 5.91 -11.26
CA SER A 116 5.27 5.46 -11.94
C SER A 116 5.16 4.13 -12.70
N ALA A 117 4.05 3.40 -12.57
CA ALA A 117 3.93 2.10 -13.22
C ALA A 117 4.00 2.24 -14.75
N THR A 118 4.94 1.52 -15.37
CA THR A 118 5.11 1.49 -16.82
C THR A 118 3.90 0.86 -17.52
N GLY A 119 3.77 1.06 -18.83
CA GLY A 119 2.72 0.41 -19.62
C GLY A 119 2.70 -1.12 -19.46
N VAL A 120 3.89 -1.74 -19.37
CA VAL A 120 4.05 -3.18 -19.13
C VAL A 120 3.55 -3.57 -17.74
N GLN A 121 3.88 -2.81 -16.70
CA GLN A 121 3.45 -3.10 -15.33
C GLN A 121 1.93 -2.90 -15.15
N ARG A 122 1.36 -1.87 -15.78
CA ARG A 122 -0.09 -1.64 -15.85
C ARG A 122 -0.80 -2.81 -16.52
N ARG A 123 -0.25 -3.29 -17.63
CA ARG A 123 -0.79 -4.43 -18.37
C ARG A 123 -0.69 -5.73 -17.58
N ALA A 124 0.43 -5.98 -16.93
CA ALA A 124 0.61 -7.15 -16.08
C ALA A 124 -0.41 -7.19 -14.93
N ALA A 125 -0.69 -6.06 -14.28
CA ALA A 125 -1.73 -5.98 -13.25
C ALA A 125 -3.13 -6.30 -13.81
N GLU A 126 -3.45 -5.81 -15.01
CA GLU A 126 -4.70 -6.10 -15.70
C GLU A 126 -4.85 -7.60 -16.01
N GLU A 127 -3.80 -8.21 -16.56
CA GLU A 127 -3.76 -9.62 -16.95
C GLU A 127 -3.83 -10.55 -15.73
N VAL A 128 -3.16 -10.21 -14.63
CA VAL A 128 -3.27 -10.94 -13.35
C VAL A 128 -4.72 -10.96 -12.86
N LEU A 129 -5.40 -9.81 -12.88
CA LEU A 129 -6.80 -9.71 -12.45
C LEU A 129 -7.73 -10.52 -13.38
N GLN A 130 -7.49 -10.49 -14.69
CA GLN A 130 -8.24 -11.28 -15.68
C GLN A 130 -8.01 -12.79 -15.48
N GLN A 131 -6.78 -13.24 -15.32
CA GLN A 131 -6.43 -14.64 -15.06
C GLN A 131 -6.99 -15.13 -13.72
N ALA A 132 -7.12 -14.24 -12.73
CA ALA A 132 -7.78 -14.52 -11.47
C ALA A 132 -9.31 -14.66 -11.58
N GLY A 133 -9.90 -14.35 -12.74
CA GLY A 133 -11.31 -14.53 -13.06
C GLY A 133 -12.11 -13.23 -13.18
N ALA A 134 -11.48 -12.06 -13.15
CA ALA A 134 -12.16 -10.81 -13.48
C ALA A 134 -12.55 -10.79 -14.96
N ARG A 135 -13.78 -10.37 -15.27
CA ARG A 135 -14.25 -10.27 -16.66
C ARG A 135 -13.79 -8.99 -17.33
N THR A 136 -13.94 -7.86 -16.65
CA THR A 136 -13.44 -6.57 -17.12
C THR A 136 -12.63 -5.93 -16.02
N VAL A 137 -11.50 -5.32 -16.38
CA VAL A 137 -10.60 -4.67 -15.43
C VAL A 137 -10.41 -3.23 -15.84
N ARG A 138 -10.46 -2.31 -14.87
CA ARG A 138 -10.09 -0.91 -15.03
C ARG A 138 -8.96 -0.60 -14.07
N ILE A 139 -7.79 -0.28 -14.63
CA ILE A 139 -6.63 0.19 -13.87
C ILE A 139 -6.64 1.71 -13.80
N LEU A 140 -6.46 2.26 -12.59
CA LEU A 140 -6.43 3.70 -12.32
C LEU A 140 -5.15 4.07 -11.53
N PRO A 141 -4.63 5.29 -11.67
CA PRO A 141 -3.65 5.84 -10.75
C PRO A 141 -4.06 5.69 -9.28
N LYS A 142 -3.17 5.11 -8.46
CA LYS A 142 -3.43 4.86 -7.04
C LYS A 142 -3.68 6.13 -6.24
N GLY A 143 -2.93 7.21 -6.50
CA GLY A 143 -3.14 8.52 -5.85
C GLY A 143 -4.53 9.11 -6.11
N MET A 144 -5.08 8.92 -7.30
CA MET A 144 -6.47 9.32 -7.62
C MET A 144 -7.49 8.57 -6.76
N LEU A 145 -7.31 7.25 -6.63
CA LEU A 145 -8.17 6.44 -5.78
C LEU A 145 -8.01 6.82 -4.31
N ALA A 146 -6.79 7.08 -3.83
CA ALA A 146 -6.58 7.54 -2.46
C ALA A 146 -7.35 8.85 -2.19
N ALA A 147 -7.23 9.85 -3.06
CA ALA A 147 -7.93 11.13 -2.91
C ALA A 147 -9.46 10.99 -2.90
N LEU A 148 -10.02 10.17 -3.80
CA LEU A 148 -11.46 9.89 -3.81
C LEU A 148 -11.91 9.20 -2.51
N GLY A 149 -11.10 8.30 -1.98
CA GLY A 149 -11.39 7.56 -0.76
C GLY A 149 -11.41 8.41 0.50
N THR A 150 -10.54 9.41 0.58
CA THR A 150 -10.51 10.35 1.71
C THR A 150 -11.63 11.39 1.65
N GLY A 151 -12.24 11.59 0.48
CA GLY A 151 -13.20 12.67 0.26
C GLY A 151 -12.52 14.02 0.05
N LEU A 152 -11.26 14.02 -0.38
CA LEU A 152 -10.55 15.23 -0.80
C LEU A 152 -11.39 15.95 -1.88
N PRO A 153 -11.49 17.29 -1.85
CA PRO A 153 -12.29 18.05 -2.81
C PRO A 153 -11.62 18.13 -4.19
N VAL A 154 -11.42 16.99 -4.84
CA VAL A 154 -10.70 16.88 -6.12
C VAL A 154 -11.41 17.58 -7.28
N TRP A 155 -12.69 17.95 -7.10
CA TRP A 155 -13.52 18.61 -8.10
C TRP A 155 -13.47 20.14 -8.02
N ASP A 156 -12.97 20.68 -6.91
CA ASP A 156 -12.94 22.12 -6.67
C ASP A 156 -11.88 22.79 -7.55
N ALA A 157 -12.02 24.10 -7.72
CA ALA A 157 -11.04 24.90 -8.45
C ALA A 157 -9.68 24.96 -7.73
N ASP A 158 -9.74 24.93 -6.40
CA ASP A 158 -8.57 25.02 -5.54
C ASP A 158 -7.74 23.74 -5.58
N GLY A 159 -6.42 23.90 -5.48
CA GLY A 159 -5.48 22.81 -5.35
C GLY A 159 -5.70 21.96 -4.11
N SER A 160 -5.59 20.65 -4.28
CA SER A 160 -5.61 19.68 -3.17
C SER A 160 -4.58 18.58 -3.40
N MET A 161 -3.97 18.08 -2.32
CA MET A 161 -2.92 17.05 -2.39
C MET A 161 -3.21 15.87 -1.47
N VAL A 162 -2.95 14.66 -1.97
CA VAL A 162 -2.90 13.43 -1.19
C VAL A 162 -1.50 12.81 -1.25
N VAL A 163 -1.06 12.23 -0.14
CA VAL A 163 0.16 11.44 -0.02
C VAL A 163 -0.20 10.06 0.53
N ASP A 164 -0.07 9.00 -0.26
CA ASP A 164 -0.31 7.62 0.15
C ASP A 164 1.01 6.90 0.45
N ILE A 165 1.31 6.68 1.74
CA ILE A 165 2.51 5.94 2.15
C ILE A 165 2.15 4.48 2.42
N GLY A 166 2.47 3.63 1.46
CA GLY A 166 2.30 2.18 1.53
C GLY A 166 3.43 1.45 2.25
N ALA A 167 3.55 0.15 1.95
CA ALA A 167 4.69 -0.65 2.40
C ALA A 167 5.91 -0.41 1.50
N GLY A 168 5.76 -0.59 0.18
CA GLY A 168 6.85 -0.44 -0.78
C GLY A 168 6.91 0.90 -1.51
N THR A 169 5.82 1.66 -1.61
CA THR A 169 5.81 2.95 -2.32
C THR A 169 5.13 4.05 -1.53
N THR A 170 5.58 5.28 -1.80
CA THR A 170 4.84 6.49 -1.50
C THR A 170 4.34 7.08 -2.82
N GLU A 171 3.05 7.35 -2.90
CA GLU A 171 2.42 8.05 -4.02
C GLU A 171 2.02 9.46 -3.60
N VAL A 172 2.33 10.46 -4.40
CA VAL A 172 1.90 11.86 -4.20
C VAL A 172 1.08 12.27 -5.41
N ALA A 173 -0.09 12.84 -5.17
CA ALA A 173 -0.98 13.31 -6.23
C ALA A 173 -1.64 14.63 -5.86
N ALA A 174 -1.58 15.59 -6.78
CA ALA A 174 -2.22 16.90 -6.70
C ALA A 174 -3.38 17.00 -7.69
N PHE A 175 -4.49 17.62 -7.26
CA PHE A 175 -5.72 17.73 -8.03
C PHE A 175 -6.23 19.17 -8.05
N ALA A 176 -6.86 19.54 -9.15
CA ALA A 176 -7.72 20.72 -9.29
C ALA A 176 -8.68 20.47 -10.46
N PHE A 177 -9.88 21.04 -10.42
CA PHE A 177 -10.89 20.94 -11.47
C PHE A 177 -11.16 19.50 -11.93
N GLY A 178 -11.27 18.56 -11.00
CA GLY A 178 -11.53 17.15 -11.31
C GLY A 178 -10.40 16.42 -12.04
N THR A 179 -9.22 17.02 -12.13
CA THR A 179 -8.09 16.53 -12.93
C THR A 179 -6.90 16.24 -12.02
N LEU A 180 -6.16 15.17 -12.32
CA LEU A 180 -4.86 14.94 -11.72
C LEU A 180 -3.87 15.90 -12.37
N VAL A 181 -3.39 16.89 -11.62
CA VAL A 181 -2.55 17.99 -12.13
C VAL A 181 -1.06 17.63 -12.08
N ALA A 182 -0.65 16.95 -11.02
CA ALA A 182 0.69 16.41 -10.89
C ALA A 182 0.66 15.12 -10.09
N ALA A 183 1.54 14.17 -10.43
CA ALA A 183 1.73 12.97 -9.65
C ALA A 183 3.19 12.51 -9.72
N ASN A 184 3.72 12.09 -8.58
CA ASN A 184 5.01 11.42 -8.48
C ASN A 184 4.90 10.24 -7.52
N SER A 185 5.88 9.35 -7.58
CA SER A 185 6.03 8.30 -6.59
C SER A 185 7.49 8.00 -6.30
N THR A 186 7.73 7.36 -5.15
CA THR A 186 9.05 6.87 -4.76
C THR A 186 8.93 5.47 -4.19
N HIS A 187 9.99 4.67 -4.36
CA HIS A 187 10.11 3.32 -3.80
C HIS A 187 10.55 3.34 -2.32
N THR A 188 10.45 4.50 -1.67
CA THR A 188 10.66 4.68 -0.24
C THR A 188 9.32 4.77 0.48
N ALA A 189 9.09 3.86 1.43
CA ALA A 189 7.91 3.85 2.28
C ALA A 189 8.17 3.01 3.55
N GLY A 190 7.14 2.31 4.07
CA GLY A 190 7.23 1.56 5.31
C GLY A 190 8.32 0.48 5.36
N ASP A 191 8.55 -0.24 4.26
CA ASP A 191 9.53 -1.34 4.19
C ASP A 191 10.97 -0.82 4.27
N ALA A 192 11.23 0.37 3.73
CA ALA A 192 12.54 1.01 3.81
C ALA A 192 12.89 1.33 5.28
N ILE A 193 11.93 1.84 6.06
CA ILE A 193 12.11 2.09 7.49
C ILE A 193 12.35 0.77 8.24
N THR A 194 11.57 -0.28 7.95
CA THR A 194 11.76 -1.61 8.54
C THR A 194 13.14 -2.20 8.24
N SER A 195 13.63 -1.99 7.01
CA SER A 195 14.97 -2.42 6.59
C SER A 195 16.08 -1.64 7.30
N ALA A 196 15.93 -0.33 7.47
CA ALA A 196 16.87 0.52 8.19
C ALA A 196 17.02 0.06 9.65
N LEU A 197 15.91 -0.21 10.33
CA LEU A 197 15.90 -0.78 11.70
C LEU A 197 16.63 -2.12 11.76
N SER A 198 16.31 -3.04 10.84
CA SER A 198 16.91 -4.38 10.82
C SER A 198 18.41 -4.33 10.59
N THR A 199 18.84 -3.50 9.63
CA THR A 199 20.23 -3.32 9.25
C THR A 199 21.03 -2.71 10.39
N HIS A 200 20.48 -1.70 11.06
CA HIS A 200 21.11 -1.08 12.23
C HIS A 200 21.33 -2.08 13.36
N LEU A 201 20.28 -2.83 13.73
CA LEU A 201 20.37 -3.85 14.79
C LEU A 201 21.38 -4.94 14.45
N GLN A 202 21.43 -5.37 13.19
CA GLN A 202 22.40 -6.37 12.75
C GLN A 202 23.84 -5.84 12.82
N ARG A 203 24.07 -4.57 12.45
CA ARG A 203 25.43 -3.98 12.39
C ARG A 203 25.95 -3.55 13.76
N VAL A 204 25.12 -2.85 14.55
CA VAL A 204 25.53 -2.22 15.82
C VAL A 204 25.38 -3.18 16.99
N HIS A 205 24.32 -4.00 16.99
CA HIS A 205 24.02 -4.91 18.11
C HIS A 205 24.30 -6.38 17.80
N LEU A 206 24.79 -6.69 16.60
CA LEU A 206 24.99 -8.06 16.10
C LEU A 206 23.72 -8.90 16.23
N LEU A 207 22.56 -8.26 16.10
CA LEU A 207 21.25 -8.88 16.32
C LEU A 207 20.46 -8.86 15.02
N ALA A 208 20.16 -10.04 14.48
CA ALA A 208 19.26 -10.13 13.34
C ALA A 208 17.81 -10.33 13.76
N LEU A 209 16.95 -9.58 13.07
CA LEU A 209 15.51 -9.71 13.16
C LEU A 209 14.96 -10.43 11.93
N SER A 210 13.87 -11.16 12.12
CA SER A 210 13.00 -11.52 11.00
C SER A 210 12.22 -10.29 10.54
N THR A 211 11.74 -10.30 9.30
CA THR A 211 10.92 -9.21 8.74
C THR A 211 9.73 -8.87 9.64
N GLY A 212 9.04 -9.88 10.18
CA GLY A 212 7.92 -9.66 11.09
C GLY A 212 8.33 -9.04 12.43
N ALA A 213 9.49 -9.42 12.98
CA ALA A 213 9.99 -8.82 14.22
C ALA A 213 10.41 -7.35 14.00
N ALA A 214 11.03 -7.04 12.86
CA ALA A 214 11.38 -5.68 12.51
C ALA A 214 10.15 -4.79 12.27
N GLU A 215 9.11 -5.32 11.60
CA GLU A 215 7.85 -4.61 11.41
C GLU A 215 7.13 -4.39 12.75
N ALA A 216 7.14 -5.38 13.64
CA ALA A 216 6.61 -5.26 14.99
C ALA A 216 7.38 -4.22 15.82
N LEU A 217 8.70 -4.14 15.65
CA LEU A 217 9.51 -3.08 16.27
C LEU A 217 9.12 -1.70 15.75
N LYS A 218 9.04 -1.52 14.42
CA LYS A 218 8.62 -0.27 13.78
C LYS A 218 7.26 0.20 14.30
N THR A 219 6.27 -0.69 14.29
CA THR A 219 4.92 -0.39 14.78
C THR A 219 4.84 -0.28 16.31
N GLY A 220 5.77 -0.88 17.04
CA GLY A 220 5.90 -0.74 18.49
C GLY A 220 6.52 0.59 18.91
N LEU A 221 7.47 1.14 18.13
CA LEU A 221 8.03 2.48 18.35
C LEU A 221 6.94 3.55 18.39
N ALA A 222 5.87 3.30 17.64
CA ALA A 222 4.69 4.14 17.53
C ALA A 222 3.78 4.18 18.78
N ARG A 223 4.12 3.45 19.84
CA ARG A 223 3.41 3.46 21.12
C ARG A 223 4.27 4.05 22.25
N VAL A 224 5.48 4.48 21.91
CA VAL A 224 6.53 4.82 22.88
C VAL A 224 6.85 6.32 22.82
N ALA A 225 6.27 7.13 21.92
CA ALA A 225 6.61 8.56 21.84
C ALA A 225 6.19 9.39 23.05
N GLU A 226 5.29 8.89 23.91
CA GLU A 226 5.00 9.51 25.20
C GLU A 226 6.07 9.23 26.28
N SER A 227 7.09 8.42 25.98
CA SER A 227 8.07 8.00 26.97
C SER A 227 9.24 8.99 27.08
N ALA A 228 9.70 9.20 28.31
CA ALA A 228 10.76 10.16 28.66
C ALA A 228 12.04 10.01 27.81
N PRO A 229 12.82 11.09 27.63
CA PRO A 229 14.15 11.02 27.03
C PRO A 229 14.98 9.88 27.63
N GLY A 230 15.61 9.07 26.77
CA GLY A 230 16.41 7.91 27.20
C GLY A 230 15.64 6.60 27.35
N THR A 231 14.36 6.55 26.98
CA THR A 231 13.59 5.30 26.95
C THR A 231 14.29 4.23 26.10
N ARG A 232 14.45 3.04 26.67
CA ARG A 232 15.05 1.88 25.98
C ARG A 232 14.02 0.77 25.83
N LEU A 233 14.09 0.08 24.70
CA LEU A 233 13.18 -1.01 24.35
C LEU A 233 13.93 -2.34 24.32
N PRO A 234 13.36 -3.41 24.90
CA PRO A 234 13.90 -4.75 24.73
C PRO A 234 13.59 -5.24 23.31
N VAL A 235 14.64 -5.57 22.55
CA VAL A 235 14.53 -6.10 21.19
C VAL A 235 15.11 -7.50 21.16
N ARG A 236 14.28 -8.48 20.78
CA ARG A 236 14.66 -9.88 20.70
C ARG A 236 14.92 -10.29 19.25
N GLY A 237 16.01 -11.02 19.04
CA GLY A 237 16.41 -11.53 17.73
C GLY A 237 17.39 -12.69 17.85
N ARG A 238 18.10 -13.00 16.75
CA ARG A 238 19.16 -14.02 16.69
C ARG A 238 20.52 -13.32 16.74
N ASP A 239 21.36 -13.71 17.70
CA ASP A 239 22.73 -13.22 17.79
C ASP A 239 23.53 -13.72 16.58
N ARG A 240 24.26 -12.84 15.90
CA ARG A 240 25.10 -13.19 14.75
C ARG A 240 26.41 -13.86 15.13
N VAL A 241 26.81 -13.80 16.40
CA VAL A 241 28.02 -14.45 16.91
C VAL A 241 27.71 -15.87 17.37
N THR A 242 26.71 -16.03 18.24
CA THR A 242 26.41 -17.32 18.87
C THR A 242 25.31 -18.10 18.16
N ASP A 243 24.59 -17.47 17.24
CA ASP A 243 23.44 -18.03 16.53
C ASP A 243 22.21 -18.32 17.41
N LEU A 244 22.28 -17.99 18.71
CA LEU A 244 21.23 -18.21 19.68
C LEU A 244 20.30 -16.99 19.82
N PRO A 245 19.06 -17.19 20.31
CA PRO A 245 18.18 -16.08 20.65
C PRO A 245 18.81 -15.15 21.69
N LYS A 246 18.81 -13.85 21.43
CA LYS A 246 19.33 -12.80 22.31
C LYS A 246 18.35 -11.64 22.40
N THR A 247 18.34 -10.99 23.55
CA THR A 247 17.62 -9.74 23.76
C THR A 247 18.62 -8.64 24.04
N VAL A 248 18.50 -7.51 23.35
CA VAL A 248 19.32 -6.32 23.56
C VAL A 248 18.42 -5.16 23.94
N SER A 249 18.94 -4.22 24.72
CA SER A 249 18.23 -3.00 25.10
C SER A 249 18.69 -1.87 24.17
N VAL A 250 17.77 -1.32 23.38
CA VAL A 250 18.06 -0.30 22.34
C VAL A 250 17.34 0.99 22.65
N SER A 251 17.96 2.14 22.38
CA SER A 251 17.31 3.44 22.59
C SER A 251 16.14 3.62 21.61
N ALA A 252 14.98 4.03 22.12
CA ALA A 252 13.84 4.37 21.27
C ALA A 252 14.13 5.59 20.38
N GLY A 253 14.92 6.54 20.88
CA GLY A 253 15.35 7.73 20.11
C GLY A 253 16.24 7.35 18.92
N GLU A 254 17.24 6.50 19.18
CA GLU A 254 18.13 5.96 18.13
C GLU A 254 17.34 5.27 17.02
N LEU A 255 16.35 4.43 17.38
CA LEU A 255 15.52 3.75 16.40
C LEU A 255 14.62 4.70 15.59
N ARG A 256 14.16 5.80 16.19
CA ARG A 256 13.38 6.83 15.47
C ARG A 256 14.24 7.60 14.48
N ASP A 257 15.48 7.91 14.84
CA ASP A 257 16.39 8.67 13.98
C ASP A 257 16.71 7.90 12.69
N LEU A 258 16.66 6.56 12.72
CA LEU A 258 16.82 5.71 11.54
C LEU A 258 15.71 5.89 10.49
N ALA A 259 14.54 6.39 10.87
CA ALA A 259 13.47 6.70 9.93
C ALA A 259 13.68 8.03 9.21
N GLU A 260 14.52 8.94 9.75
CA GLU A 260 14.72 10.29 9.20
C GLU A 260 15.16 10.30 7.73
N PRO A 261 16.15 9.50 7.28
CA PRO A 261 16.56 9.52 5.87
C PRO A 261 15.42 9.12 4.92
N GLU A 262 14.53 8.21 5.35
CA GLU A 262 13.38 7.79 4.57
C GLU A 262 12.29 8.87 4.52
N ILE A 263 12.01 9.53 5.65
CA ILE A 263 11.05 10.63 5.69
C ILE A 263 11.55 11.81 4.84
N GLN A 264 12.85 12.10 4.86
CA GLN A 264 13.46 13.11 3.99
C GLN A 264 13.30 12.77 2.50
N ARG A 265 13.43 11.49 2.12
CA ARG A 265 13.15 11.04 0.75
C ARG A 265 11.69 11.26 0.37
N ILE A 266 10.75 10.91 1.26
CA ILE A 266 9.31 11.11 1.08
C ILE A 266 8.99 12.61 0.92
N ALA A 267 9.53 13.45 1.79
CA ALA A 267 9.32 14.90 1.75
C ALA A 267 9.83 15.52 0.45
N ARG A 268 10.99 15.07 -0.06
CA ARG A 268 11.48 15.51 -1.38
C ARG A 268 10.53 15.16 -2.52
N THR A 269 9.90 13.98 -2.49
CA THR A 269 8.87 13.60 -3.48
C THR A 269 7.64 14.50 -3.38
N VAL A 270 7.22 14.87 -2.16
CA VAL A 270 6.12 15.83 -1.94
C VAL A 270 6.47 17.20 -2.54
N VAL A 271 7.60 17.79 -2.14
CA VAL A 271 8.05 19.11 -2.62
C VAL A 271 8.24 19.12 -4.15
N SER A 272 8.82 18.05 -4.72
CA SER A 272 8.97 17.94 -6.17
C SER A 272 7.62 17.86 -6.90
N THR A 273 6.59 17.29 -6.28
CA THR A 273 5.25 17.23 -6.89
C THR A 273 4.59 18.61 -6.88
N ILE A 274 4.75 19.37 -5.80
CA ILE A 274 4.29 20.77 -5.73
C ILE A 274 4.99 21.61 -6.79
N GLY A 275 6.31 21.44 -6.97
CA GLY A 275 7.07 22.16 -8.00
C GLY A 275 6.65 21.85 -9.45
N ASN A 276 5.93 20.74 -9.68
CA ASN A 276 5.37 20.38 -10.97
C ASN A 276 3.93 20.89 -11.16
N CYS A 277 3.32 21.51 -10.14
CA CYS A 277 1.98 22.07 -10.22
C CYS A 277 2.01 23.48 -10.86
N PRO A 278 0.93 23.91 -11.55
CA PRO A 278 0.71 25.32 -11.86
C PRO A 278 0.75 26.17 -10.60
N ALA A 279 1.22 27.42 -10.71
CA ALA A 279 1.46 28.32 -9.57
C ALA A 279 0.25 28.41 -8.62
N GLY A 280 -0.96 28.68 -9.14
CA GLY A 280 -2.15 28.78 -8.29
C GLY A 280 -2.48 27.49 -7.52
N VAL A 281 -2.33 26.33 -8.16
CA VAL A 281 -2.56 25.03 -7.50
C VAL A 281 -1.49 24.77 -6.42
N ALA A 282 -0.25 25.18 -6.67
CA ALA A 282 0.83 25.06 -5.68
C ALA A 282 0.56 25.95 -4.46
N ASP A 283 0.12 27.20 -4.68
CA ASP A 283 -0.22 28.15 -3.60
C ASP A 283 -1.33 27.59 -2.71
N ASP A 284 -2.40 27.06 -3.31
CA ASP A 284 -3.50 26.44 -2.57
C ASP A 284 -3.03 25.25 -1.71
N ILE A 285 -2.12 24.43 -2.23
CA ILE A 285 -1.57 23.27 -1.51
C ILE A 285 -0.65 23.72 -0.36
N VAL A 286 0.11 24.81 -0.54
CA VAL A 286 0.94 25.37 0.53
C VAL A 286 0.07 25.91 1.66
N GLU A 287 -1.04 26.57 1.34
CA GLU A 287 -1.97 27.12 2.33
C GLU A 287 -2.76 26.01 3.07
N ARG A 288 -3.31 25.05 2.33
CA ARG A 288 -4.21 24.01 2.88
C ARG A 288 -3.47 22.79 3.41
N GLY A 289 -2.24 22.56 2.96
CA GLY A 289 -1.48 21.37 3.25
C GLY A 289 -1.92 20.14 2.44
N LEU A 290 -1.70 18.96 3.01
CA LEU A 290 -1.94 17.68 2.35
C LEU A 290 -2.72 16.70 3.24
N VAL A 291 -3.38 15.74 2.59
CA VAL A 291 -4.00 14.58 3.26
C VAL A 291 -3.11 13.36 3.15
N LEU A 292 -2.79 12.73 4.28
CA LEU A 292 -1.93 11.56 4.39
C LEU A 292 -2.75 10.27 4.51
N THR A 293 -2.45 9.29 3.67
CA THR A 293 -3.08 7.96 3.66
C THR A 293 -2.04 6.84 3.66
N GLY A 294 -2.53 5.60 3.63
CA GLY A 294 -1.72 4.40 3.59
C GLY A 294 -1.37 3.87 4.98
N GLY A 295 -0.67 2.75 5.02
CA GLY A 295 -0.24 2.15 6.29
C GLY A 295 0.80 3.00 7.02
N GLY A 296 1.61 3.76 6.28
CA GLY A 296 2.65 4.64 6.82
C GLY A 296 2.10 5.87 7.54
N ALA A 297 0.87 6.30 7.22
CA ALA A 297 0.20 7.39 7.95
C ALA A 297 0.00 7.09 9.44
N LEU A 298 0.04 5.81 9.81
CA LEU A 298 -0.10 5.33 11.18
C LEU A 298 1.24 5.09 11.88
N PHE A 299 2.36 5.43 11.22
CA PHE A 299 3.66 5.47 11.88
C PHE A 299 3.71 6.74 12.72
N GLU A 300 3.82 6.58 14.05
CA GLU A 300 3.84 7.70 15.00
C GLU A 300 4.96 8.69 14.67
N GLY A 301 4.64 9.97 14.80
CA GLY A 301 5.58 11.04 14.49
C GLY A 301 5.80 11.25 13.00
N LEU A 302 5.32 10.36 12.11
CA LEU A 302 5.49 10.54 10.67
C LEU A 302 4.78 11.79 10.17
N PRO A 303 3.47 12.02 10.47
CA PRO A 303 2.78 13.20 9.99
C PRO A 303 3.47 14.50 10.42
N GLU A 304 3.90 14.58 11.68
CA GLU A 304 4.55 15.76 12.26
C GLU A 304 5.96 15.96 11.70
N ARG A 305 6.73 14.88 11.51
CA ARG A 305 8.06 14.94 10.88
C ARG A 305 7.95 15.34 9.41
N LEU A 306 6.99 14.76 8.69
CA LEU A 306 6.74 15.11 7.29
C LEU A 306 6.36 16.58 7.19
N GLY A 307 5.41 17.07 8.00
CA GLY A 307 4.99 18.47 8.00
C GLY A 307 6.11 19.44 8.36
N ARG A 308 6.96 19.11 9.34
CA ARG A 308 8.15 19.92 9.66
C ARG A 308 9.15 19.97 8.51
N THR A 309 9.37 18.86 7.83
CA THR A 309 10.35 18.77 6.74
C THR A 309 9.84 19.44 5.46
N THR A 310 8.55 19.36 5.16
CA THR A 310 7.94 20.00 3.98
C THR A 310 7.53 21.44 4.21
N GLY A 311 7.32 21.84 5.47
CA GLY A 311 6.72 23.13 5.82
C GLY A 311 5.21 23.18 5.63
N LEU A 312 4.54 22.03 5.47
CA LEU A 312 3.11 21.93 5.17
C LEU A 312 2.31 21.38 6.36
N SER A 313 1.05 21.80 6.46
CA SER A 313 0.06 21.11 7.30
C SER A 313 -0.18 19.69 6.77
N VAL A 314 -0.21 18.70 7.67
CA VAL A 314 -0.44 17.29 7.32
C VAL A 314 -1.66 16.78 8.05
N HIS A 315 -2.69 16.39 7.30
CA HIS A 315 -3.94 15.86 7.83
C HIS A 315 -4.00 14.35 7.59
N VAL A 316 -4.04 13.53 8.63
CA VAL A 316 -4.20 12.08 8.48
C VAL A 316 -5.67 11.77 8.16
N ALA A 317 -5.91 11.00 7.10
CA ALA A 317 -7.26 10.58 6.75
C ALA A 317 -7.88 9.66 7.81
N ASP A 318 -9.22 9.67 7.95
CA ASP A 318 -9.94 8.85 8.93
C ASP A 318 -9.72 7.34 8.75
N SER A 319 -9.63 6.88 7.50
CA SER A 319 -9.43 5.47 7.14
C SER A 319 -8.22 5.30 6.22
N PRO A 320 -7.00 5.57 6.71
CA PRO A 320 -5.84 5.74 5.84
C PRO A 320 -5.43 4.42 5.17
N ARG A 321 -5.62 3.27 5.84
CA ARG A 321 -5.26 1.94 5.30
C ARG A 321 -6.15 1.49 4.13
N THR A 322 -7.37 2.02 4.02
CA THR A 322 -8.35 1.59 3.00
C THR A 322 -8.68 2.67 1.98
N ALA A 323 -8.11 3.88 2.09
CA ALA A 323 -8.41 5.01 1.21
C ALA A 323 -8.44 4.65 -0.28
N VAL A 324 -7.44 3.93 -0.79
CA VAL A 324 -7.40 3.49 -2.21
C VAL A 324 -8.56 2.57 -2.55
N LEU A 325 -8.85 1.62 -1.68
CA LEU A 325 -9.94 0.66 -1.86
C LEU A 325 -11.31 1.37 -1.80
N ASP A 326 -11.44 2.35 -0.91
CA ASP A 326 -12.65 3.14 -0.70
C ASP A 326 -12.90 4.08 -1.89
N GLY A 327 -11.86 4.70 -2.42
CA GLY A 327 -11.95 5.51 -3.63
C GLY A 327 -12.27 4.69 -4.87
N ALA A 328 -11.76 3.45 -4.99
CA ALA A 328 -12.16 2.56 -6.07
C ALA A 328 -13.65 2.19 -5.99
N ALA A 329 -14.17 1.97 -4.78
CA ALA A 329 -15.60 1.75 -4.55
C ALA A 329 -16.43 2.99 -4.96
N ARG A 330 -16.05 4.18 -4.48
CA ARG A 330 -16.68 5.46 -4.81
C ARG A 330 -16.61 5.78 -6.31
N TRP A 331 -15.50 5.49 -6.97
CA TRP A 331 -15.35 5.68 -8.41
C TRP A 331 -16.41 4.88 -9.20
N MET A 332 -16.72 3.65 -8.76
CA MET A 332 -17.74 2.82 -9.39
C MET A 332 -19.18 3.29 -9.15
N THR A 333 -19.47 3.86 -7.98
CA THR A 333 -20.84 4.19 -7.54
C THR A 333 -21.21 5.65 -7.67
N ASP A 334 -20.32 6.56 -7.25
CA ASP A 334 -20.63 7.94 -6.93
C ASP A 334 -20.14 8.90 -8.00
N VAL A 335 -19.01 8.58 -8.67
CA VAL A 335 -18.47 9.41 -9.74
C VAL A 335 -19.29 9.23 -11.02
N ALA A 336 -19.84 10.34 -11.55
CA ALA A 336 -20.64 10.34 -12.77
C ALA A 336 -19.79 9.95 -14.01
N PRO A 337 -20.36 9.34 -15.06
CA PRO A 337 -19.61 8.90 -16.24
C PRO A 337 -18.77 9.99 -16.91
N ALA A 338 -19.32 11.21 -17.07
CA ALA A 338 -18.58 12.34 -17.66
C ALA A 338 -17.37 12.73 -16.80
N ALA A 339 -17.56 12.80 -15.48
CA ALA A 339 -16.51 13.11 -14.52
C ALA A 339 -15.40 12.04 -14.52
N ARG A 340 -15.73 10.75 -14.73
CA ARG A 340 -14.71 9.69 -14.90
C ARG A 340 -13.85 9.92 -16.13
N GLN A 341 -14.45 10.38 -17.23
CA GLN A 341 -13.70 10.64 -18.46
C GLN A 341 -12.73 11.80 -18.27
N GLN A 342 -13.16 12.86 -17.57
CA GLN A 342 -12.30 13.98 -17.20
C GLN A 342 -11.11 13.55 -16.33
N MET A 343 -11.34 12.73 -15.29
CA MET A 343 -10.24 12.20 -14.44
C MET A 343 -9.25 11.31 -15.19
N LEU A 344 -9.67 10.73 -16.31
CA LEU A 344 -8.89 9.79 -17.12
C LEU A 344 -8.18 10.45 -18.30
N SER A 345 -8.43 11.74 -18.52
CA SER A 345 -7.68 12.51 -19.52
C SER A 345 -6.20 12.50 -19.13
N PRO A 346 -5.29 12.16 -20.06
CA PRO A 346 -3.87 12.21 -19.77
C PRO A 346 -3.43 13.63 -19.39
N LEU A 347 -2.41 13.71 -18.54
CA LEU A 347 -1.62 14.91 -18.28
C LEU A 347 -1.07 15.50 -19.58
#